data_AF-A0A378U8M7-F1
#
_entry.id   AF-A0A378U8M7-F1
#
_cell.length_a   1.000
_cell.length_b   1.000
_cell.length_c   1.000
_cell.angle_alpha   90.00
_cell.angle_beta   90.00
_cell.angle_gamma   90.00
#
_symmetry.space_group_name_H-M   'P 1'
#
loop_
_entity.id
_entity.type
_entity.pdbx_description
1 polymer ?
#
loop_
_entity_poly.entity_id
_entity_poly.type
_entity_poly.pdbx_seq_one_letter_code
_entity_poly.pdbx_strand_id
1 'polypeptide(L)'
;MVRVFNDRGACLAGVVIDDRLRAAVVQLSTGAWFDPAEPADPDSMCVHGNPNVLTEDIGTSSLARGCTGAHVLVQVEKYDGPLPPVRAHQPPVIRTR
;
A
#
# COMPACT_ATOMS: atom_id res chain seq x y z
N MET A 1 12.64 2.76 7.27
CA MET A 1 11.49 2.20 6.53
C MET A 1 10.42 1.84 7.53
N VAL A 2 9.15 1.98 7.19
CA VAL A 2 8.03 1.49 8.00
C VAL A 2 7.18 0.52 7.20
N ARG A 3 6.50 -0.37 7.94
CA ARG A 3 5.41 -1.17 7.43
C ARG A 3 4.10 -0.51 7.83
N VAL A 4 3.25 -0.23 6.85
CA VAL A 4 1.87 0.23 7.05
C VAL A 4 0.96 -0.95 6.77
N PHE A 5 0.05 -1.28 7.67
CA PHE A 5 -0.73 -2.51 7.56
C PHE A 5 -2.07 -2.47 8.26
N ASN A 6 -2.93 -3.39 7.88
CA ASN A 6 -4.16 -3.76 8.59
C ASN A 6 -4.49 -5.23 8.30
N ASP A 7 -5.74 -5.62 8.55
CA ASP A 7 -6.31 -6.94 8.29
C ASP A 7 -6.42 -7.31 6.80
N ARG A 8 -6.39 -6.33 5.89
CA ARG A 8 -6.51 -6.55 4.44
C ARG A 8 -5.17 -6.70 3.75
N GLY A 9 -4.12 -6.07 4.25
CA GLY A 9 -2.81 -6.10 3.61
C GLY A 9 -1.78 -5.22 4.27
N ALA A 10 -0.64 -5.08 3.58
CA ALA A 10 0.48 -4.29 4.05
C ALA A 10 1.27 -3.67 2.88
N CYS A 11 1.94 -2.55 3.15
CA CYS A 11 2.96 -2.01 2.26
C CYS A 11 4.13 -1.38 3.01
N LEU A 12 5.26 -1.20 2.31
CA LEU A 12 6.41 -0.45 2.82
C LEU A 12 6.31 1.03 2.43
N ALA A 13 6.76 1.91 3.33
CA ALA A 13 6.85 3.34 3.08
C ALA A 13 8.07 3.98 3.76
N GLY A 14 8.52 5.10 3.18
CA GLY A 14 9.39 6.05 3.87
C GLY A 14 8.58 6.93 4.84
N VAL A 15 9.20 7.36 5.94
CA VAL A 15 8.57 8.27 6.91
C VAL A 15 9.11 9.68 6.70
N VAL A 16 8.19 10.64 6.59
CA VAL A 16 8.47 12.07 6.69
C VAL A 16 7.66 12.60 7.86
N ILE A 17 8.31 13.23 8.84
CA ILE A 17 7.64 13.82 9.99
C ILE A 17 7.23 15.25 9.63
N ASP A 18 5.94 15.56 9.76
CA ASP A 18 5.35 16.86 9.45
C ASP A 18 4.38 17.25 10.58
N ASP A 19 4.65 18.38 11.24
CA ASP A 19 3.87 18.88 12.38
C ASP A 19 2.53 19.51 11.97
N ARG A 20 2.31 19.71 10.67
CA ARG A 20 1.03 20.19 10.11
C ARG A 20 0.02 19.06 9.95
N LEU A 21 0.45 17.80 10.02
CA LEU A 21 -0.44 16.64 9.96
C LEU A 21 -1.09 16.40 11.33
N ARG A 22 -2.40 16.18 11.35
CA ARG A 22 -3.14 15.88 12.59
C ARG A 22 -2.55 14.65 13.28
N ALA A 23 -2.44 14.70 14.60
CA ALA A 23 -2.01 13.55 15.40
C ALA A 23 -2.84 12.29 15.10
N ALA A 24 -2.17 11.14 15.04
CA ALA A 24 -2.73 9.84 14.66
C ALA A 24 -3.32 9.76 13.24
N VAL A 25 -2.95 10.68 12.35
CA VAL A 25 -3.23 10.59 10.91
C VAL A 25 -1.92 10.37 10.17
N VAL A 26 -1.95 9.51 9.15
CA VAL A 26 -0.87 9.36 8.17
C VAL A 26 -1.38 9.71 6.78
N GLN A 27 -0.50 10.20 5.92
CA GLN A 27 -0.81 10.51 4.54
C GLN A 27 0.08 9.67 3.63
N LEU A 28 -0.53 8.89 2.74
CA LEU A 28 0.15 8.14 1.69
C LEU A 28 -0.57 8.39 0.37
N SER A 29 0.15 8.94 -0.62
CA SER A 29 -0.45 9.36 -1.89
C SER A 29 -0.79 8.16 -2.76
N THR A 30 -1.94 8.20 -3.43
CA THR A 30 -2.29 7.21 -4.45
C THR A 30 -1.39 7.35 -5.69
N GLY A 31 -1.30 6.29 -6.49
CA GLY A 31 -0.54 6.28 -7.75
C GLY A 31 0.77 5.49 -7.73
N ALA A 32 1.24 5.07 -6.55
CA ALA A 32 2.35 4.12 -6.46
C ALA A 32 1.99 2.80 -7.17
N TRP A 33 2.89 2.32 -8.01
CA TRP A 33 2.74 1.03 -8.69
C TRP A 33 2.72 -0.10 -7.66
N PHE A 34 1.90 -1.13 -7.90
CA PHE A 34 1.85 -2.31 -7.05
C PHE A 34 3.03 -3.24 -7.36
N ASP A 35 3.70 -3.72 -6.32
CA ASP A 35 4.87 -4.61 -6.41
C ASP A 35 4.82 -5.59 -5.23
N PRO A 36 4.13 -6.74 -5.39
CA PRO A 36 3.97 -7.73 -4.31
C PRO A 36 5.30 -8.44 -4.05
N ALA A 37 5.76 -8.53 -2.80
CA ALA A 37 7.02 -9.19 -2.46
C ALA A 37 7.14 -10.58 -3.12
N GLU A 38 6.07 -11.36 -3.03
CA GLU A 38 5.87 -12.66 -3.67
C GLU A 38 4.70 -12.60 -4.67
N PRO A 39 4.96 -12.51 -6.00
CA PRO A 39 3.90 -12.32 -7.00
C PRO A 39 2.89 -13.46 -7.12
N ALA A 40 3.23 -14.66 -6.64
CA ALA A 40 2.33 -15.82 -6.64
C ALA A 40 1.39 -15.84 -5.43
N ASP A 41 1.64 -15.00 -4.43
CA ASP A 41 0.85 -14.90 -3.21
C ASP A 41 -0.09 -13.68 -3.30
N PRO A 42 -1.43 -13.88 -3.33
CA PRO A 42 -2.38 -12.77 -3.43
C PRO A 42 -2.37 -11.86 -2.19
N ASP A 43 -1.93 -12.36 -1.04
CA ASP A 43 -1.91 -11.61 0.23
C ASP A 43 -0.52 -10.97 0.47
N SER A 44 0.37 -11.02 -0.53
CA SER A 44 1.73 -10.54 -0.40
C SER A 44 1.78 -9.02 -0.18
N MET A 45 2.64 -8.61 0.76
CA MET A 45 2.90 -7.20 1.04
C MET A 45 3.43 -6.47 -0.19
N CYS A 46 2.92 -5.27 -0.45
CA CYS A 46 3.46 -4.40 -1.50
C CYS A 46 4.76 -3.71 -1.04
N VAL A 47 5.88 -4.00 -1.71
CA VAL A 47 7.19 -3.45 -1.33
C VAL A 47 7.42 -2.01 -1.79
N HIS A 48 6.61 -1.52 -2.73
CA HIS A 48 6.76 -0.19 -3.32
C HIS A 48 5.88 0.89 -2.64
N GLY A 49 4.81 0.52 -1.93
CA GLY A 49 3.99 1.47 -1.17
C GLY A 49 2.67 1.87 -1.83
N ASN A 50 2.04 1.00 -2.62
CA ASN A 50 0.68 1.26 -3.12
C ASN A 50 -0.33 1.28 -1.95
N PRO A 51 -1.04 2.40 -1.68
CA PRO A 51 -1.95 2.50 -0.53
C PRO A 51 -3.24 1.67 -0.69
N ASN A 52 -3.64 1.31 -1.91
CA ASN A 52 -4.89 0.59 -2.16
C ASN A 52 -4.84 -0.88 -1.72
N VAL A 53 -3.66 -1.40 -1.36
CA VAL A 53 -3.57 -2.72 -0.68
C VAL A 53 -4.16 -2.69 0.74
N LEU A 54 -4.47 -1.51 1.27
CA LEU A 54 -5.01 -1.29 2.61
C LEU A 54 -6.49 -0.92 2.59
N THR A 55 -7.02 -0.55 1.42
CA THR A 55 -8.38 -0.03 1.24
C THR A 55 -9.41 -1.15 1.16
N GLU A 56 -10.61 -0.89 1.66
CA GLU A 56 -11.74 -1.80 1.50
C GLU A 56 -12.49 -1.49 0.20
N ASP A 57 -12.90 -2.53 -0.54
CA ASP A 57 -13.69 -2.38 -1.77
C ASP A 57 -15.19 -2.50 -1.48
N ILE A 58 -15.74 -1.47 -0.84
CA ILE A 58 -17.16 -1.37 -0.55
C ILE A 58 -17.77 -0.07 -1.07
N GLY A 59 -19.01 -0.15 -1.55
CA GLY A 59 -19.76 1.01 -2.01
C GLY A 59 -20.24 1.89 -0.86
N THR A 60 -20.26 3.21 -1.06
CA THR A 60 -20.68 4.19 -0.03
C THR A 60 -22.08 3.96 0.55
N SER A 61 -23.05 3.52 -0.26
CA SER A 61 -24.42 3.21 0.18
C SER A 61 -25.14 2.34 -0.85
N SER A 62 -26.33 1.83 -0.49
CA SER A 62 -27.18 1.06 -1.40
C SER A 62 -27.60 1.84 -2.65
N LEU A 63 -27.73 3.17 -2.53
CA LEU A 63 -28.13 4.08 -3.61
C LEU A 63 -26.94 4.47 -4.49
N ALA A 64 -25.90 5.08 -3.92
CA ALA A 64 -24.86 5.75 -4.69
C ALA A 64 -23.76 4.80 -5.18
N ARG A 65 -23.48 3.73 -4.42
CA ARG A 65 -22.45 2.73 -4.76
C ARG A 65 -21.10 3.34 -5.16
N GLY A 66 -20.73 4.48 -4.55
CA GLY A 66 -19.51 5.22 -4.86
C GLY A 66 -18.27 4.66 -4.15
N CYS A 67 -17.10 5.21 -4.47
CA CYS A 67 -15.82 4.80 -3.89
C CYS A 67 -15.68 5.23 -2.42
N THR A 68 -15.10 4.35 -1.59
CA THR A 68 -14.78 4.57 -0.17
C THR A 68 -13.26 4.52 0.12
N GLY A 69 -12.40 4.63 -0.90
CA GLY A 69 -10.95 4.40 -0.78
C GLY A 69 -10.17 5.34 0.15
N ALA A 70 -10.78 6.43 0.65
CA ALA A 70 -10.19 7.29 1.67
C ALA A 70 -10.63 6.94 3.12
N HIS A 71 -11.48 5.93 3.29
CA HIS A 71 -11.97 5.45 4.57
C HIS A 71 -11.17 4.22 5.01
N VAL A 72 -10.01 4.43 5.63
CA VAL A 72 -9.07 3.35 5.98
C VAL A 72 -8.45 3.59 7.35
N LEU A 73 -8.41 2.53 8.16
CA LEU A 73 -7.63 2.47 9.39
C LEU A 73 -6.40 1.58 9.18
N VAL A 74 -5.27 2.01 9.74
CA VAL A 74 -3.98 1.33 9.60
C VAL A 74 -3.21 1.38 10.91
N GLN A 75 -2.28 0.46 11.06
CA GLN A 75 -1.16 0.55 12.00
C GLN A 75 0.12 0.81 11.24
N VAL A 76 1.09 1.44 11.91
CA VAL A 76 2.41 1.73 11.38
C VAL A 76 3.46 1.26 12.37
N GLU A 77 4.43 0.51 11.89
CA GLU A 77 5.56 0.06 12.71
C GLU A 77 6.88 0.22 11.94
N LYS A 78 7.99 0.26 12.68
CA LYS A 78 9.31 0.20 12.08
C LYS A 78 9.48 -1.15 11.37
N TYR A 79 9.95 -1.13 10.13
CA TYR A 79 10.32 -2.34 9.41
C TYR A 79 11.77 -2.69 9.73
N ASP A 80 11.98 -3.81 10.42
CA ASP A 80 13.30 -4.28 10.87
C ASP A 80 13.88 -5.41 10.00
N GLY A 81 13.16 -5.84 8.96
CA GLY A 81 13.64 -6.84 8.01
C GLY A 81 14.61 -6.29 6.95
N PRO A 82 15.28 -7.17 6.19
CA PRO A 82 16.03 -6.75 5.01
C PRO A 82 15.10 -6.11 3.98
N LEU A 83 15.52 -5.01 3.36
CA LEU A 83 14.70 -4.33 2.37
C LEU A 83 14.61 -5.16 1.08
N PRO A 84 13.41 -5.60 0.66
CA PRO A 84 13.24 -6.28 -0.61
C PRO A 84 13.48 -5.30 -1.78
N PRO A 85 13.92 -5.79 -2.95
CA PRO A 85 14.12 -4.94 -4.12
C PRO A 85 12.78 -4.46 -4.68
N VAL A 86 12.73 -3.20 -5.12
CA VAL A 86 11.61 -2.67 -5.90
C VAL A 86 11.79 -3.06 -7.36
N ARG A 87 10.83 -3.81 -7.90
CA ARG A 87 10.74 -4.26 -9.29
C ARG A 87 9.71 -3.50 -10.09
N ALA A 88 8.86 -2.68 -9.47
CA ALA A 88 7.83 -1.88 -10.15
C ALA A 88 8.35 -1.10 -11.37
N HIS A 89 9.60 -0.63 -11.32
CA HIS A 89 10.22 0.18 -12.38
C HIS A 89 11.10 -0.63 -13.34
N GLN A 90 11.19 -1.95 -13.14
CA GLN A 90 11.96 -2.83 -14.00
C GLN A 90 11.12 -3.21 -15.23
N PRO A 91 11.71 -3.17 -16.44
CA PRO A 91 10.99 -3.63 -17.62
C PRO A 91 10.68 -5.14 -17.52
N PRO A 92 9.55 -5.59 -18.07
CA PRO A 92 9.23 -7.01 -18.09
C PRO A 92 10.18 -7.77 -19.04
N VAL A 93 10.35 -9.07 -18.79
CA VAL A 93 11.02 -9.97 -19.74
C VAL A 93 10.09 -10.20 -20.92
N ILE A 94 10.43 -9.63 -22.09
CA ILE A 94 9.71 -9.86 -23.34
C ILE A 94 10.05 -11.26 -23.83
N ARG A 95 9.05 -12.14 -23.90
CA ARG A 95 9.19 -13.48 -24.48
C ARG A 95 8.58 -13.48 -25.88
N THR A 96 9.34 -13.95 -26.87
CA THR A 96 8.80 -14.29 -28.18
C THR A 96 7.92 -15.53 -28.06
N ARG A 97 6.79 -15.52 -28.77
CA ARG A 97 5.88 -16.65 -28.86
C ARG A 97 6.50 -17.82 -29.62
#